data_AF-A0A2M8S9C2-F1
#
_entry.id   AF-A0A2M8S9C2-F1
#
_cell.length_a   1.000
_cell.length_b   1.000
_cell.length_c   1.000
_cell.angle_alpha   90.00
_cell.angle_beta   90.00
_cell.angle_gamma   90.00
#
_symmetry.space_group_name_H-M   'P 1'
#
loop_
_entity.id
_entity.type
_entity.pdbx_description
1 polymer ?
#
loop_
_entity_poly.entity_id
_entity_poly.type
_entity_poly.pdbx_seq_one_letter_code
_entity_poly.pdbx_strand_id
1 'polypeptide(L)' 'MTQTDLYTILPNIILVVWACILLLVDLFIPKTRKGWTALLAAVGLALTLGITLSQTGQSLTAFNGMIVLDGFS' A
#
# COMPACT_ATOMS: atom_id res chain seq x y z
N MET A 1 -3.12 19.70 -5.32
CA MET A 1 -3.36 18.45 -4.57
C MET A 1 -4.06 18.82 -3.28
N THR A 2 -5.21 18.21 -3.04
CA THR A 2 -6.01 18.37 -1.84
C THR A 2 -5.70 17.26 -0.84
N GLN A 3 -6.10 17.43 0.41
CA GLN A 3 -5.95 16.39 1.44
C GLN A 3 -6.71 15.10 1.05
N THR A 4 -7.86 15.23 0.38
CA THR A 4 -8.64 14.11 -0.15
C THR A 4 -7.86 13.32 -1.19
N ASP A 5 -7.14 14.00 -2.09
CA ASP A 5 -6.34 13.33 -3.13
C ASP A 5 -5.31 12.39 -2.50
N LEU A 6 -4.58 12.86 -1.47
CA LEU A 6 -3.59 12.05 -0.77
C LEU A 6 -4.22 10.92 0.04
N TYR A 7 -5.36 11.18 0.68
CA TYR A 7 -6.06 10.18 1.48
C TYR A 7 -6.58 9.02 0.64
N THR A 8 -7.17 9.31 -0.53
CA THR A 8 -7.72 8.31 -1.45
C THR A 8 -6.67 7.34 -1.99
N ILE A 9 -5.42 7.79 -2.21
CA ILE A 9 -4.34 6.93 -2.73
C ILE A 9 -3.38 6.43 -1.65
N LEU A 10 -3.70 6.67 -0.37
CA LEU A 10 -2.83 6.35 0.75
C LEU A 10 -2.47 4.84 0.85
N PRO A 11 -3.39 3.89 0.63
CA PRO A 11 -3.05 2.46 0.58
C PRO A 11 -2.03 2.17 -0.54
N ASN A 12 -2.22 2.75 -1.71
CA ASN A 12 -1.32 2.54 -2.86
C ASN A 12 0.07 3.13 -2.62
N ILE A 13 0.16 4.33 -2.04
CA ILE A 13 1.45 4.96 -1.70
C ILE A 13 2.24 4.03 -0.77
N ILE A 14 1.58 3.51 0.27
CA ILE A 14 2.23 2.67 1.27
C ILE A 14 2.70 1.35 0.66
N LEU A 15 1.86 0.72 -0.17
CA LEU A 15 2.22 -0.52 -0.84
C LEU A 15 3.42 -0.33 -1.77
N VAL A 16 3.44 0.75 -2.56
CA VAL A 16 4.55 1.05 -3.49
C VAL A 16 5.83 1.36 -2.73
N VAL A 17 5.76 2.21 -1.70
CA VAL A 17 6.93 2.53 -0.86
C VAL A 17 7.47 1.27 -0.20
N TRP A 18 6.60 0.41 0.34
CA TRP A 18 7.02 -0.86 0.93
C TRP A 18 7.65 -1.79 -0.10
N ALA A 19 7.08 -1.90 -1.30
CA ALA A 19 7.67 -2.68 -2.38
C ALA A 19 9.07 -2.18 -2.77
N CYS A 20 9.27 -0.86 -2.87
CA CYS A 20 10.59 -0.27 -3.10
C CYS A 20 11.58 -0.60 -1.97
N ILE A 21 11.14 -0.52 -0.71
CA ILE A 21 11.95 -0.92 0.45
C ILE A 21 12.32 -2.40 0.35
N LEU A 22 11.37 -3.28 0.01
CA LEU A 22 11.64 -4.71 -0.16
C LEU A 22 12.63 -4.97 -1.28
N LEU A 23 12.56 -4.26 -2.40
CA LEU A 23 13.54 -4.39 -3.49
C LEU A 23 14.95 -4.04 -3.01
N LEU A 24 15.09 -2.98 -2.21
CA LEU A 24 16.38 -2.60 -1.64
C LEU A 24 16.85 -3.63 -0.60
N VAL A 25 15.95 -4.11 0.25
CA VAL A 25 16.27 -5.08 1.30
C VAL A 25 16.62 -6.46 0.72
N ASP A 26 15.93 -6.89 -0.34
CA ASP A 26 16.16 -8.17 -1.03
C ASP A 26 17.60 -8.27 -1.58
N LEU A 27 18.20 -7.14 -1.99
CA LEU A 27 19.60 -7.10 -2.44
C LEU A 27 20.59 -7.54 -1.35
N PHE A 28 20.27 -7.30 -0.07
CA PHE A 28 21.10 -7.66 1.07
C PHE A 28 20.78 -9.05 1.63
N ILE A 29 19.70 -9.70 1.17
CA ILE A 29 19.30 -11.01 1.69
C ILE A 29 20.02 -12.13 0.93
N PRO A 30 20.82 -12.96 1.62
CA PRO A 30 21.51 -14.07 0.98
C PRO A 30 20.50 -15.07 0.41
N LYS A 31 20.76 -15.58 -0.80
CA LYS A 31 19.87 -16.48 -1.57
C LYS A 31 19.40 -17.71 -0.79
N THR A 32 20.12 -18.12 0.25
CA THR A 32 19.81 -19.23 1.15
C THR A 32 18.64 -18.95 2.10
N ARG A 33 18.22 -17.69 2.30
CA ARG A 33 17.20 -17.27 3.29
C ARG A 33 16.03 -16.49 2.70
N LYS A 34 15.59 -16.84 1.48
CA LYS A 34 14.44 -16.18 0.80
C LYS A 34 13.11 -16.24 1.57
N GLY A 35 12.95 -17.09 2.58
CA GLY A 35 11.75 -17.08 3.43
C GLY A 35 11.54 -15.76 4.19
N TRP A 36 12.62 -15.02 4.47
CA TRP A 36 12.53 -13.72 5.13
C TRP A 36 11.89 -12.66 4.24
N THR A 37 12.18 -12.67 2.93
CA THR A 37 11.60 -11.69 2.00
C THR A 37 10.09 -11.89 1.87
N ALA A 38 9.65 -13.15 1.87
CA ALA A 38 8.22 -13.49 1.88
C ALA A 38 7.51 -12.99 3.16
N LEU A 39 8.16 -13.11 4.33
CA LEU A 39 7.60 -12.61 5.59
C LEU A 39 7.50 -11.08 5.59
N LEU A 40 8.55 -10.38 5.17
CA LEU A 40 8.52 -8.92 5.07
C LEU A 40 7.49 -8.43 4.03
N ALA A 41 7.27 -9.18 2.95
CA ALA A 41 6.20 -8.90 1.99
C ALA A 41 4.81 -9.05 2.62
N ALA A 42 4.57 -10.14 3.37
CA ALA A 42 3.31 -10.37 4.07
C ALA A 42 2.99 -9.25 5.07
N VAL A 43 4.02 -8.72 5.77
CA VAL A 43 3.86 -7.58 6.69
C VAL A 43 3.39 -6.32 5.95
N GLY A 44 4.00 -5.99 4.80
CA GLY A 44 3.59 -4.84 4.00
C GLY A 44 2.16 -4.95 3.47
N LEU A 45 1.76 -6.15 3.05
CA LEU A 45 0.40 -6.44 2.63
C LEU A 45 -0.59 -6.30 3.78
N ALA A 46 -0.28 -6.86 4.96
CA ALA A 46 -1.14 -6.74 6.14
C ALA A 46 -1.30 -5.27 6.59
N LEU A 47 -0.23 -4.48 6.51
CA LEU A 47 -0.27 -3.05 6.84
C LEU A 47 -1.15 -2.29 5.83
N THR A 48 -0.98 -2.54 4.53
CA THR A 48 -1.81 -1.94 3.49
C THR A 48 -3.28 -2.32 3.67
N LEU A 49 -3.57 -3.59 3.95
CA LEU A 49 -4.92 -4.08 4.21
C LEU A 49 -5.57 -3.38 5.40
N GLY A 50 -4.84 -3.19 6.51
CA GLY A 50 -5.35 -2.48 7.68
C GLY A 50 -5.77 -1.04 7.37
N ILE A 51 -5.07 -0.40 6.43
CA ILE A 51 -5.38 0.96 5.98
C ILE A 51 -6.57 0.97 5.03
N THR A 52 -6.65 0.03 4.09
CA THR A 52 -7.84 -0.12 3.24
C THR A 52 -9.10 -0.34 4.09
N LEU A 53 -8.99 -1.15 5.14
CA LEU A 53 -10.09 -1.38 6.08
C LEU A 53 -10.47 -0.11 6.87
N SER A 54 -9.52 0.75 7.24
CA SER A 54 -9.83 2.01 7.92
C SER A 54 -10.53 3.03 7.02
N GLN A 55 -10.41 2.87 5.69
CA GLN A 55 -11.08 3.69 4.68
C GLN A 55 -12.46 3.14 4.27
N THR A 56 -12.87 1.98 4.80
CA THR A 56 -14.15 1.35 4.47
C THR A 56 -15.34 2.24 4.84
N GLY A 57 -16.34 2.28 3.95
CA GLY A 57 -17.56 3.07 4.15
C GLY A 57 -17.42 4.56 3.81
N GLN A 58 -16.24 4.98 3.34
CA GLN A 58 -16.04 6.31 2.76
C GLN A 58 -16.41 6.30 1.27
N SER A 59 -16.90 7.43 0.75
CA SER A 59 -17.09 7.65 -0.68
C SER A 59 -16.50 8.99 -1.05
N LEU A 60 -15.33 8.98 -1.69
CA LEU A 60 -14.54 10.16 -1.99
C LEU A 60 -14.12 10.15 -3.46
N THR A 61 -14.10 11.33 -4.08
CA THR A 61 -13.54 11.53 -5.42
C THR A 61 -12.24 12.29 -5.30
N ALA A 62 -11.23 11.86 -6.05
CA ALA A 62 -9.90 12.45 -6.07
C ALA A 62 -9.42 12.67 -7.50
N PHE A 63 -8.41 13.53 -7.66
CA PHE A 63 -7.75 13.83 -8.93
C PHE A 63 -8.74 14.25 -10.03
N ASN A 64 -9.59 15.25 -9.73
CA ASN A 64 -10.61 15.76 -10.65
C ASN A 64 -11.60 14.69 -11.14
N GLY A 65 -11.89 13.69 -10.29
CA GLY A 65 -12.83 12.60 -10.61
C GLY A 65 -12.19 11.42 -11.35
N MET A 66 -10.87 11.39 -11.48
CA MET A 66 -10.15 10.25 -12.07
C MET A 66 -10.15 9.02 -11.16
N ILE A 67 -10.21 9.23 -9.84
CA ILE A 67 -10.20 8.16 -8.85
C ILE A 67 -11.43 8.31 -7.94
N VAL A 68 -12.11 7.20 -7.72
CA VAL A 68 -13.21 7.07 -6.76
C VAL A 68 -12.80 6.05 -5.72
N LEU A 69 -12.82 6.46 -4.45
CA LEU A 69 -12.76 5.54 -3.31
C LEU A 69 -14.20 5.23 -2.94
N ASP A 70 -14.59 3.97 -3.01
CA ASP A 70 -15.92 3.49 -2.60
C ASP A 70 -15.80 2.16 -1.83
N GLY A 71 -16.91 1.61 -1.36
CA GLY A 71 -16.91 0.33 -0.65
C GLY A 71 -16.66 -0.90 -1.53
N PHE A 72 -16.49 -0.71 -2.84
CA PHE A 72 -16.21 -1.76 -3.81
C PHE A 72 -14.71 -1.85 -4.16
N SER A 73 -14.00 -0.72 -4.13
CA SER A 73 -12.67 -0.50 -4.72
C SER A 73 -11.57 -0.24 -3.70
#